data_AF-A0AA86NTJ0-F1
#
_entry.id   AF-A0AA86NTJ0-F1
#
_cell.length_a   1.000
_cell.length_b   1.000
_cell.length_c   1.000
_cell.angle_alpha   90.00
_cell.angle_beta   90.00
_cell.angle_gamma   90.00
#
_symmetry.space_group_name_H-M   'P 1'
#
loop_
_entity.id
_entity.type
_entity.pdbx_description
1 polymer ?
#
loop_
_entity_poly.entity_id
_entity_poly.type
_entity_poly.pdbx_seq_one_letter_code
_entity_poly.pdbx_strand_id
1 'polypeptide(L)'
;MMQSTLRISAIHLENFKSWYGKNIIKFDKQKFTAIVGSNGSGKSNIIDAILFVCGWQAKQLRSTKAIDLIHVSERKPEFAQVTLDFENQDFGFSVSRSVTKLGVITNYLNGQRVNQEEVQSILIQNGLDVYHTRFLILQGEVESSRR
;
A
#
# COMPACT_ATOMS: atom_id res chain seq x y z
N MET A 1 28.80 1.79 10.51
CA MET A 1 27.60 2.66 10.52
C MET A 1 26.39 1.75 10.58
N MET A 2 25.48 1.93 11.55
CA MET A 2 24.20 1.24 11.53
C MET A 2 23.44 1.72 10.28
N GLN A 3 23.03 0.81 9.40
CA GLN A 3 22.14 1.15 8.30
C GLN A 3 20.83 1.70 8.90
N SER A 4 20.47 2.93 8.55
CA SER A 4 19.21 3.53 8.97
C SER A 4 18.07 2.78 8.27
N THR A 5 17.26 2.05 9.06
CA THR A 5 16.19 1.20 8.51
C THR A 5 15.05 2.08 8.00
N LEU A 6 14.65 1.89 6.74
CA LEU A 6 13.46 2.53 6.18
C LEU A 6 12.20 1.96 6.84
N ARG A 7 11.28 2.82 7.26
CA ARG A 7 9.98 2.43 7.81
C ARG A 7 8.85 3.17 7.12
N ILE A 8 7.66 2.58 7.11
CA ILE A 8 6.44 3.31 6.76
C ILE A 8 6.02 4.12 8.00
N SER A 9 5.91 5.44 7.87
CA SER A 9 5.46 6.33 8.95
C SER A 9 3.97 6.66 8.87
N ALA A 10 3.39 6.62 7.67
CA ALA A 10 1.96 6.80 7.49
C ALA A 10 1.44 6.12 6.21
N ILE A 11 0.14 5.80 6.24
CA ILE A 11 -0.66 5.40 5.08
C ILE A 11 -1.79 6.39 4.94
N HIS A 12 -1.86 7.06 3.79
CA HIS A 12 -3.00 7.88 3.40
C HIS A 12 -3.86 7.09 2.42
N LEU A 13 -5.16 7.11 2.66
CA LEU A 13 -6.15 6.31 1.97
C LEU A 13 -7.26 7.25 1.53
N GLU A 14 -7.45 7.38 0.22
CA GLU A 14 -8.53 8.17 -0.35
C GLU A 14 -9.42 7.28 -1.19
N ASN A 15 -10.68 7.11 -0.76
CA ASN A 15 -11.69 6.35 -1.49
C ASN A 15 -11.26 4.92 -1.85
N PHE A 16 -10.48 4.25 -1.00
CA PHE A 16 -9.91 2.93 -1.25
C PHE A 16 -10.68 1.83 -0.50
N LYS A 17 -11.28 0.89 -1.23
CA LYS A 17 -12.02 -0.27 -0.70
C LYS A 17 -13.01 0.10 0.42
N SER A 18 -12.70 -0.25 1.67
CA SER A 18 -13.56 0.01 2.84
C SER A 18 -13.51 1.46 3.32
N TRP A 19 -12.60 2.29 2.79
CA TRP A 19 -12.40 3.66 3.27
C TRP A 19 -12.91 4.69 2.27
N TYR A 20 -13.88 5.48 2.71
CA TYR A 20 -14.39 6.63 1.97
C TYR A 20 -13.71 7.92 2.43
N GLY A 21 -13.48 8.84 1.49
CA GLY A 21 -12.81 10.11 1.77
C GLY A 21 -11.35 9.91 2.17
N LYS A 22 -10.74 10.96 2.72
CA LYS A 22 -9.33 10.97 3.13
C LYS A 22 -9.18 10.42 4.55
N ASN A 23 -8.42 9.35 4.68
CA ASN A 23 -8.10 8.70 5.94
C ASN A 23 -6.58 8.58 6.07
N ILE A 24 -6.07 8.76 7.29
CA ILE A 24 -4.63 8.70 7.56
C ILE A 24 -4.40 7.74 8.73
N ILE A 25 -3.59 6.71 8.51
CA ILE A 25 -3.11 5.81 9.54
C ILE A 25 -1.65 6.17 9.79
N LYS A 26 -1.32 6.61 11.01
CA LYS A 26 0.05 6.93 11.41
C LYS A 26 0.66 5.75 12.16
N PHE A 27 1.93 5.48 11.90
CA PHE A 27 2.71 4.46 12.60
C PHE A 27 3.74 5.10 13.53
N ASP A 28 3.67 4.72 14.80
CA ASP A 28 4.64 5.14 15.80
C ASP A 28 6.05 4.67 15.44
N LYS A 29 7.07 5.33 16.01
CA LYS A 29 8.50 4.97 15.85
C LYS A 29 8.88 3.61 16.44
N GLN A 30 7.91 2.86 16.94
CA GLN A 30 8.12 1.52 17.46
C GLN A 30 8.42 0.54 16.32
N LYS A 31 9.18 -0.53 16.62
CA LYS A 31 9.58 -1.53 15.62
C LYS A 31 8.43 -2.49 15.23
N PHE A 32 7.29 -2.40 15.90
CA PHE A 32 6.16 -3.30 15.72
C PHE A 32 4.85 -2.53 15.82
N THR A 33 3.92 -2.83 14.93
CA THR A 33 2.54 -2.31 14.98
C THR A 33 1.58 -3.48 14.84
N ALA A 34 0.61 -3.57 15.74
CA ALA A 34 -0.51 -4.50 15.63
C ALA A 34 -1.77 -3.77 15.14
N ILE A 35 -2.43 -4.34 14.14
CA ILE A 35 -3.69 -3.82 13.61
C ILE A 35 -4.80 -4.77 14.06
N VAL A 36 -5.68 -4.27 14.94
CA VAL A 36 -6.76 -5.07 15.57
C VAL A 36 -8.15 -4.47 15.27
N GLY A 37 -9.19 -5.28 15.42
CA GLY A 37 -10.59 -4.88 15.15
C GLY A 37 -11.49 -6.05 14.75
N SER A 38 -12.80 -5.84 14.73
CA SER A 38 -13.81 -6.87 14.43
C SER A 38 -13.69 -7.44 13.00
N ASN A 39 -14.22 -8.65 12.77
CA ASN A 39 -14.25 -9.23 11.43
C ASN A 39 -15.03 -8.33 10.46
N GLY A 40 -14.51 -8.15 9.25
CA GLY A 40 -15.11 -7.25 8.25
C GLY A 40 -14.75 -5.76 8.39
N SER A 41 -14.01 -5.34 9.43
CA SER A 41 -13.66 -3.92 9.64
C SER A 41 -12.63 -3.33 8.65
N GLY A 42 -12.24 -4.07 7.61
CA GLY A 42 -11.32 -3.58 6.58
C GLY A 42 -9.82 -3.71 6.92
N LYS A 43 -9.43 -4.36 8.03
CA LYS A 43 -8.01 -4.52 8.43
C LYS A 43 -7.13 -5.06 7.31
N SER A 44 -7.60 -6.09 6.60
CA SER A 44 -6.83 -6.71 5.52
C SER A 44 -6.66 -5.78 4.30
N ASN A 45 -7.52 -4.77 4.16
CA ASN A 45 -7.38 -3.77 3.09
C ASN A 45 -6.17 -2.85 3.33
N ILE A 46 -5.59 -2.83 4.54
CA ILE A 46 -4.32 -2.12 4.81
C ILE A 46 -3.18 -2.82 4.09
N ILE A 47 -3.15 -4.15 4.14
CA ILE A 47 -2.18 -4.94 3.38
C ILE A 47 -2.41 -4.72 1.88
N ASP A 48 -3.66 -4.75 1.41
CA ASP A 48 -3.94 -4.49 -0.01
C ASP A 48 -3.51 -3.09 -0.45
N ALA A 49 -3.66 -2.08 0.42
CA ALA A 49 -3.22 -0.72 0.15
C ALA A 49 -1.69 -0.62 0.00
N ILE A 50 -0.95 -1.27 0.91
CA ILE A 50 0.52 -1.35 0.83
C ILE A 50 0.94 -2.04 -0.47
N LEU A 51 0.38 -3.22 -0.75
CA LEU A 51 0.70 -4.00 -1.95
C LEU A 51 0.32 -3.26 -3.24
N PHE A 52 -0.79 -2.53 -3.23
CA PHE A 52 -1.19 -1.69 -4.34
C PHE A 52 -0.11 -0.67 -4.68
N VAL A 53 0.41 0.06 -3.69
CA VAL A 53 1.51 1.02 -3.88
C VAL A 53 2.80 0.32 -4.33
N CYS A 54 3.10 -0.88 -3.83
CA CYS A 54 4.24 -1.69 -4.27
C CYS A 54 4.14 -2.21 -5.71
N GLY A 55 3.05 -1.93 -6.43
CA GLY A 55 2.94 -2.28 -7.85
C GLY A 55 2.06 -3.50 -8.16
N TRP A 56 1.48 -4.14 -7.14
CA TRP A 56 0.72 -5.37 -7.33
C TRP A 56 -0.55 -5.15 -8.16
N GLN A 57 -0.95 -6.18 -8.91
CA GLN A 57 -2.14 -6.14 -9.75
C GLN A 57 -3.40 -6.47 -8.94
N ALA A 58 -4.55 -5.95 -9.38
CA ALA A 58 -5.84 -6.11 -8.69
C ALA A 58 -6.16 -7.56 -8.29
N LYS A 59 -5.87 -8.53 -9.17
CA LYS A 59 -6.08 -9.97 -8.91
C LYS A 59 -5.35 -10.47 -7.66
N GLN A 60 -4.14 -9.96 -7.43
CA GLN A 60 -3.34 -10.28 -6.24
C GLN A 60 -3.86 -9.54 -4.99
N LEU A 61 -4.64 -8.48 -5.19
CA LEU A 61 -5.28 -7.66 -4.14
C LEU A 61 -6.73 -8.10 -3.88
N ARG A 62 -7.08 -9.37 -4.13
CA ARG A 62 -8.42 -9.93 -3.89
C ARG A 62 -9.53 -9.14 -4.60
N SER A 63 -9.22 -8.61 -5.78
CA SER A 63 -10.09 -7.76 -6.59
C SER A 63 -10.03 -8.22 -8.05
N THR A 64 -11.14 -8.18 -8.79
CA THR A 64 -11.15 -8.71 -10.17
C THR A 64 -10.53 -7.70 -11.14
N LYS A 65 -10.80 -6.42 -10.95
CA LYS A 65 -10.34 -5.29 -11.76
C LYS A 65 -9.77 -4.19 -10.88
N ALA A 66 -8.93 -3.33 -11.47
CA ALA A 66 -8.35 -2.19 -10.75
C ALA A 66 -9.43 -1.21 -10.23
N ILE A 67 -10.52 -1.05 -10.97
CA ILE A 67 -11.66 -0.21 -10.57
C ILE A 67 -12.36 -0.71 -9.30
N ASP A 68 -12.24 -2.00 -8.97
CA ASP A 68 -12.85 -2.60 -7.78
C ASP A 68 -12.08 -2.19 -6.49
N LEU A 69 -10.92 -1.56 -6.63
CA LEU A 69 -10.19 -0.94 -5.52
C LEU A 69 -10.84 0.37 -5.06
N ILE A 70 -11.74 0.94 -5.89
CA ILE A 70 -12.48 2.16 -5.56
C ILE A 70 -13.60 1.84 -4.58
N HIS A 71 -13.71 2.66 -3.54
CA HIS A 71 -14.73 2.52 -2.52
C HIS A 71 -16.14 2.55 -3.12
N VAL A 72 -16.96 1.55 -2.77
CA VAL A 72 -18.33 1.41 -3.26
C VAL A 72 -19.30 1.88 -2.18
N SER A 73 -19.98 2.98 -2.47
CA SER A 73 -21.12 3.50 -1.69
C SER A 73 -21.97 4.42 -2.55
N GLU A 74 -23.06 4.94 -1.99
CA GLU A 74 -23.92 5.94 -2.65
C GLU A 74 -23.17 7.20 -3.09
N ARG A 75 -22.01 7.48 -2.46
CA ARG A 75 -21.13 8.62 -2.80
C ARG A 75 -20.41 8.43 -4.14
N LYS A 76 -20.27 7.20 -4.64
CA LYS A 76 -19.72 6.84 -5.96
C LYS A 76 -18.43 7.60 -6.35
N PRO A 77 -17.36 7.58 -5.54
CA PRO A 77 -16.12 8.29 -5.85
C PRO A 77 -15.52 7.85 -7.21
N GLU A 78 -14.94 8.79 -7.94
CA GLU A 78 -14.41 8.59 -9.31
C GLU A 78 -13.00 7.95 -9.35
N PHE A 79 -12.33 7.87 -8.21
CA PHE A 79 -10.97 7.36 -8.09
C PHE A 79 -10.71 6.80 -6.69
N ALA A 80 -9.62 6.04 -6.58
CA ALA A 80 -8.98 5.72 -5.32
C ALA A 80 -7.50 6.08 -5.38
N GLN A 81 -6.94 6.49 -4.25
CA GLN A 81 -5.51 6.75 -4.11
C GLN A 81 -5.01 6.23 -2.77
N VAL A 82 -3.83 5.65 -2.80
CA VAL A 82 -3.08 5.27 -1.60
C VAL A 82 -1.73 5.96 -1.66
N THR A 83 -1.29 6.53 -0.54
CA THR A 83 0.06 7.08 -0.37
C THR A 83 0.71 6.42 0.84
N LEU A 84 1.93 5.92 0.67
CA LEU A 84 2.79 5.47 1.75
C LEU A 84 3.86 6.53 1.97
N ASP A 85 3.96 7.02 3.20
CA ASP A 85 5.09 7.85 3.63
C ASP A 85 6.15 6.93 4.22
N PHE A 86 7.36 7.04 3.70
CA PHE A 86 8.54 6.35 4.17
C PHE A 86 9.50 7.34 4.82
N GLU A 87 10.13 6.92 5.90
CA GLU A 87 11.18 7.70 6.56
C GLU A 87 12.28 6.79 7.12
N ASN A 88 13.46 7.36 7.27
CA ASN A 88 14.52 6.86 8.15
C ASN A 88 15.09 8.04 8.96
N GLN A 89 16.28 7.89 9.55
CA GLN A 89 16.90 8.97 10.34
C GLN A 89 17.37 10.15 9.47
N ASP A 90 17.62 9.93 8.19
CA ASP A 90 18.35 10.84 7.31
C ASP A 90 17.43 11.56 6.32
N PHE A 91 16.38 10.89 5.85
CA PHE A 91 15.42 11.44 4.88
C PHE A 91 14.07 10.72 4.91
N GLY A 92 13.11 11.26 4.15
CA GLY A 92 11.82 10.64 3.90
C GLY A 92 11.32 10.92 2.49
N PHE A 93 10.44 10.06 2.00
CA PHE A 93 9.80 10.19 0.69
C PHE A 93 8.41 9.56 0.73
N SER A 94 7.54 9.97 -0.17
CA SER A 94 6.20 9.40 -0.32
C SER A 94 6.03 8.74 -1.67
N VAL A 95 5.41 7.56 -1.68
CA VAL A 95 5.02 6.85 -2.89
C VAL A 95 3.51 6.77 -2.92
N SER A 96 2.90 7.19 -4.03
CA SER A 96 1.46 7.08 -4.21
C SER A 96 1.11 6.29 -5.45
N ARG A 97 -0.03 5.61 -5.40
CA ARG A 97 -0.66 4.99 -6.56
C ARG A 97 -2.15 5.27 -6.56
N SER A 98 -2.67 5.58 -7.73
CA SER A 98 -4.09 5.91 -7.92
C SER A 98 -4.69 5.08 -9.04
N VAL A 99 -6.01 4.89 -8.99
CA VAL A 99 -6.81 4.30 -10.05
C VAL A 99 -8.09 5.10 -10.24
N THR A 100 -8.46 5.39 -11.49
CA THR A 100 -9.72 6.06 -11.84
C THR A 100 -10.80 5.06 -12.24
N LYS A 101 -12.07 5.48 -12.31
CA LYS A 101 -13.18 4.62 -12.84
C LYS A 101 -12.96 4.14 -14.27
N LEU A 102 -12.10 4.82 -15.04
CA LEU A 102 -11.70 4.38 -16.37
C LEU A 102 -10.63 3.26 -16.33
N GLY A 103 -10.17 2.86 -15.14
CA GLY A 103 -9.12 1.86 -14.94
C GLY A 103 -7.71 2.40 -15.17
N VAL A 104 -7.54 3.72 -15.33
CA VAL A 104 -6.22 4.33 -15.51
C VAL A 104 -5.48 4.33 -14.19
N ILE A 105 -4.31 3.70 -14.15
CA ILE A 105 -3.41 3.67 -12.99
C ILE A 105 -2.34 4.76 -13.17
N THR A 106 -2.04 5.49 -12.10
CA THR A 106 -0.96 6.50 -12.10
C THR A 106 -0.17 6.41 -10.80
N ASN A 107 1.16 6.41 -10.93
CA ASN A 107 2.10 6.40 -9.82
C ASN A 107 2.67 7.80 -9.57
N TYR A 108 3.04 8.05 -8.32
CA TYR A 108 3.67 9.29 -7.91
C TYR A 108 4.81 9.03 -6.93
N LEU A 109 5.89 9.79 -7.05
CA LEU A 109 6.97 9.89 -6.09
C LEU A 109 7.03 11.34 -5.61
N ASN A 110 6.87 11.56 -4.31
CA ASN A 110 6.80 12.90 -3.71
C ASN A 110 5.78 13.82 -4.41
N GLY A 111 4.64 13.25 -4.83
CA GLY A 111 3.58 13.96 -5.54
C GLY A 111 3.84 14.20 -7.05
N GLN A 112 5.03 13.89 -7.57
CA GLN A 112 5.33 13.99 -8.99
C GLN A 112 5.01 12.69 -9.71
N ARG A 113 4.40 12.77 -10.90
CA ARG A 113 4.09 11.58 -11.71
C ARG A 113 5.36 10.91 -12.18
N VAL A 114 5.45 9.60 -11.95
CA VAL A 114 6.59 8.76 -12.33
C VAL A 114 6.08 7.46 -12.94
N ASN A 115 6.94 6.74 -13.64
CA ASN A 115 6.60 5.40 -14.11
C ASN A 115 6.69 4.37 -12.96
N GLN A 116 6.27 3.12 -13.22
CA GLN A 116 6.31 2.07 -12.21
C GLN A 116 7.74 1.62 -11.86
N GLU A 117 8.67 1.68 -12.82
CA GLU A 117 10.06 1.24 -12.66
C GLU A 117 10.82 2.17 -11.71
N GLU A 118 10.56 3.47 -11.77
CA GLU A 118 11.11 4.48 -10.84
C GLU A 118 10.65 4.21 -9.40
N VAL A 119 9.36 3.91 -9.21
CA VAL A 119 8.82 3.50 -7.89
C VAL A 119 9.48 2.23 -7.39
N GLN A 120 9.62 1.21 -8.24
CA GLN A 120 10.26 -0.04 -7.84
C GLN A 120 11.74 0.17 -7.49
N SER A 121 12.45 0.97 -8.29
CA SER A 121 13.86 1.29 -8.09
C SER A 121 14.10 1.96 -6.75
N ILE A 122 13.30 2.99 -6.39
CA ILE A 122 13.48 3.67 -5.10
C ILE A 122 13.16 2.75 -3.91
N LEU A 123 12.15 1.89 -4.01
CA LEU A 123 11.82 0.94 -2.95
C LEU A 123 12.92 -0.10 -2.74
N ILE A 124 13.47 -0.65 -3.84
CA ILE A 124 14.54 -1.65 -3.81
C ILE A 124 15.86 -1.06 -3.32
N GLN A 125 16.22 0.14 -3.78
CA GLN A 125 17.41 0.86 -3.31
C GLN A 125 17.38 1.09 -1.80
N ASN A 126 16.18 1.16 -1.21
CA ASN A 126 15.98 1.32 0.22
C ASN A 126 15.65 0.01 0.97
N GLY A 127 15.93 -1.14 0.34
CA GLY A 127 15.85 -2.45 0.99
C GLY A 127 14.47 -3.11 0.98
N LEU A 128 13.48 -2.57 0.26
CA LEU A 128 12.20 -3.22 0.04
C LEU A 128 12.19 -3.90 -1.33
N ASP A 129 12.51 -5.19 -1.36
CA ASP A 129 12.41 -6.03 -2.55
C ASP A 129 10.93 -6.27 -2.89
N VAL A 130 10.41 -5.50 -3.85
CA VAL A 130 9.03 -5.61 -4.33
C VAL A 130 8.84 -6.66 -5.43
N TYR A 131 9.93 -7.22 -5.98
CA TYR A 131 9.85 -8.29 -6.97
C TYR A 131 9.62 -9.65 -6.31
N HIS A 132 10.28 -9.89 -5.19
CA HIS A 132 10.14 -11.13 -4.44
C HIS A 132 9.31 -10.86 -3.18
N THR A 133 8.20 -11.57 -3.03
CA THR A 133 7.23 -11.39 -1.94
C THR A 133 7.73 -11.90 -0.58
N ARG A 134 9.02 -11.76 -0.29
CA ARG A 134 9.68 -12.22 0.95
C ARG A 134 9.32 -11.39 2.18
N PHE A 135 8.68 -10.23 1.99
CA PHE A 135 8.22 -9.34 3.05
C PHE A 135 6.76 -9.58 3.46
N LEU A 136 6.05 -10.46 2.75
CA LEU A 136 4.64 -10.72 2.97
C LEU A 136 4.44 -12.17 3.37
N ILE A 137 3.69 -12.37 4.45
CA ILE A 137 3.18 -13.68 4.84
C ILE A 137 1.66 -13.53 4.91
N LEU A 138 0.96 -14.18 3.98
CA LEU A 138 -0.49 -14.16 3.92
C LEU A 138 -1.11 -15.24 4.80
N GLN A 139 -2.35 -14.99 5.22
CA GLN A 139 -3.14 -15.99 5.93
C GLN A 139 -3.30 -17.24 5.04
N GLY A 140 -2.91 -18.41 5.56
CA GLY A 140 -2.92 -19.69 4.84
C GLY A 140 -1.57 -20.15 4.28
N GLU A 141 -0.61 -19.24 4.05
CA GLU A 141 0.72 -19.61 3.53
C GLU A 141 1.54 -20.40 4.54
N VAL A 142 1.36 -20.10 5.84
CA VAL A 142 2.02 -20.80 6.95
C VAL A 142 1.57 -22.27 7.09
N GLU A 143 0.36 -22.61 6.64
CA GLU A 143 -0.13 -24.00 6.63
C GLU A 143 0.41 -24.78 5.44
N SER A 144 0.60 -24.12 4.29
CA SER A 144 1.19 -24.74 3.09
C SER A 144 2.69 -24.99 3.19
N SER A 145 3.42 -24.24 4.03
CA SER A 145 4.87 -24.40 4.21
C SER A 145 5.27 -25.58 5.11
N ARG A 146 4.31 -26.34 5.65
CA ARG A 146 4.52 -27.55 6.46
C ARG A 146 4.30 -28.85 5.69
N ARG A 147 4.14 -28.78 4.36
CA ARG A 147 4.04 -29.95 3.47
C ARG A 147 5.25 -30.04 2.56
#